data_AF-A0A536YT60-F1
#
_entry.id   AF-A0A536YT60-F1
#
_cell.length_a   1.000
_cell.length_b   1.000
_cell.length_c   1.000
_cell.angle_alpha   90.00
_cell.angle_beta   90.00
_cell.angle_gamma   90.00
#
_symmetry.space_group_name_H-M   'P 1'
#
loop_
_entity.id
_entity.type
_entity.pdbx_description
1 polymer ?
#
loop_
_entity_poly.entity_id
_entity_poly.type
_entity_poly.pdbx_seq_one_letter_code
_entity_poly.pdbx_strand_id
1 'polypeptide(L)'
;MNAEHATPEVIDALAGIEMQRQEKEKESGVPVSCSWALGKLYELLPGRRKSPGTNSESTALHGNIEAATLAIERLRKLAQVTGEHAKLKSDRPWHQQKSWRDAQKGPSGNRPRKAMIRQDS
;
A
#
# COMPACT_ATOMS: atom_id res chain seq x y z
N MET A 1 27.85 24.29 14.45
CA MET A 1 26.82 23.60 13.66
C MET A 1 25.65 23.36 14.59
N ASN A 2 24.67 24.28 14.63
CA ASN A 2 23.43 24.03 15.35
C ASN A 2 22.56 23.22 14.38
N ALA A 3 22.58 21.91 14.50
CA ALA A 3 21.58 21.09 13.82
C ALA A 3 20.23 21.52 14.40
N GLU A 4 19.40 22.12 13.55
CA GLU A 4 18.07 22.56 13.89
C GLU A 4 17.23 21.31 14.11
N HIS A 5 17.20 20.84 15.36
CA HIS A 5 16.50 19.62 15.71
C HIS A 5 15.00 19.91 15.82
N ALA A 6 14.19 19.08 15.18
CA ALA A 6 12.76 19.06 15.40
C ALA A 6 12.46 18.89 16.90
N THR A 7 11.43 19.57 17.36
CA THR A 7 11.05 19.52 18.77
C THR A 7 10.52 18.12 19.11
N PRO A 8 10.67 17.67 20.37
CA PRO A 8 10.17 16.36 20.81
C PRO A 8 8.69 16.14 20.47
N GLU A 9 7.87 17.18 20.55
CA GLU A 9 6.44 17.11 20.25
C GLU A 9 6.17 16.79 18.77
N VAL A 10 6.97 17.34 17.84
CA VAL A 10 6.85 17.02 16.41
C VAL A 10 7.38 15.63 16.14
N ILE A 11 8.46 15.20 16.80
CA ILE A 11 8.98 13.83 16.69
C ILE A 11 7.93 12.82 17.13
N ASP A 12 7.30 13.04 18.29
CA ASP A 12 6.25 12.18 18.82
C ASP A 12 5.00 12.19 17.93
N ALA A 13 4.60 13.35 17.41
CA ALA A 13 3.49 13.45 16.47
C ALA A 13 3.76 12.68 15.17
N LEU A 14 4.98 12.77 14.62
CA LEU A 14 5.39 12.02 13.43
C LEU A 14 5.36 10.51 13.69
N ALA A 15 5.86 10.06 14.85
CA ALA A 15 5.82 8.65 15.23
C ALA A 15 4.38 8.15 15.37
N GLY A 16 3.50 8.93 16.00
CA GLY A 16 2.08 8.63 16.11
C GLY A 16 1.36 8.53 14.76
N ILE A 17 1.64 9.46 13.84
CA ILE A 17 1.09 9.44 12.48
C ILE A 17 1.55 8.20 11.72
N GLU A 18 2.83 7.83 11.81
CA GLU A 18 3.34 6.63 11.13
C GLU A 18 2.71 5.35 11.69
N MET A 19 2.57 5.24 13.01
CA MET A 19 1.92 4.10 13.64
C MET A 19 0.46 3.94 13.16
N GLN A 20 -0.31 5.02 13.17
CA GLN A 20 -1.71 5.00 12.71
C GLN A 20 -1.82 4.77 11.20
N ARG A 21 -0.87 5.26 10.41
CA ARG A 21 -0.80 4.98 8.97
C ARG A 21 -0.63 3.49 8.71
N GLN A 22 0.28 2.82 9.43
CA GLN A 22 0.52 1.39 9.29
C GLN A 22 -0.71 0.56 9.69
N GLU A 23 -1.43 0.99 10.73
CA GLU A 23 -2.70 0.37 11.12
C GLU A 23 -3.74 0.52 10.00
N LYS A 24 -3.94 1.75 9.49
CA LYS A 24 -4.86 2.03 8.39
C LYS A 24 -4.49 1.33 7.09
N GLU A 25 -3.21 1.10 6.83
CA GLU A 25 -2.76 0.37 5.65
C GLU A 25 -3.30 -1.06 5.66
N LYS A 26 -3.32 -1.72 6.83
CA LYS A 26 -3.87 -3.07 6.97
C LYS A 26 -5.37 -3.13 6.69
N GLU A 27 -6.09 -2.07 7.02
CA GLU A 27 -7.56 -1.99 6.88
C GLU A 27 -8.01 -1.55 5.48
N SER A 28 -7.32 -0.56 4.92
CA SER A 28 -7.80 0.24 3.77
C SER A 28 -6.82 0.32 2.61
N GLY A 29 -5.64 -0.29 2.76
CA GLY A 29 -4.58 -0.27 1.77
C GLY A 29 -3.75 1.01 1.76
N VAL A 30 -2.61 0.94 1.07
CA VAL A 30 -1.61 2.02 1.01
C VAL A 30 -2.17 3.35 0.49
N PRO A 31 -3.00 3.43 -0.57
CA PRO A 31 -3.45 4.73 -1.09
C PRO A 31 -4.26 5.54 -0.08
N VAL A 32 -5.14 4.88 0.68
CA VAL A 32 -6.00 5.52 1.69
C VAL A 32 -5.19 5.89 2.92
N SER A 33 -4.31 5.00 3.39
CA SER A 33 -3.46 5.27 4.55
C SER A 33 -2.47 6.41 4.28
N CYS A 34 -1.85 6.46 3.10
CA CYS A 34 -0.97 7.56 2.68
C CYS A 34 -1.72 8.88 2.57
N SER A 35 -2.93 8.89 2.00
CA SER A 35 -3.73 10.12 1.88
C SER A 35 -4.11 10.69 3.25
N TRP A 36 -4.50 9.82 4.18
CA TRP A 36 -4.80 10.20 5.57
C TRP A 36 -3.56 10.76 6.28
N ALA A 37 -2.42 10.06 6.19
CA ALA A 37 -1.18 10.48 6.84
C ALA A 37 -0.65 11.81 6.29
N LEU A 38 -0.75 12.03 4.96
CA LEU A 38 -0.42 13.31 4.34
C LEU A 38 -1.26 14.45 4.91
N GLY A 39 -2.58 14.25 5.07
CA GLY A 39 -3.46 15.24 5.72
C GLY A 39 -2.98 15.63 7.11
N LYS A 40 -2.58 14.64 7.92
CA LYS A 40 -2.03 14.87 9.27
C LYS A 40 -0.68 15.58 9.27
N LEU A 41 0.21 15.28 8.33
CA LEU A 41 1.47 16.00 8.21
C LEU A 41 1.27 17.47 7.82
N TYR A 42 0.29 17.78 6.96
CA TYR A 42 -0.04 19.17 6.64
C TYR A 42 -0.63 19.94 7.83
N GLU A 43 -1.32 19.27 8.77
CA GLU A 43 -1.78 19.88 10.03
C GLU A 43 -0.61 20.28 10.95
N LEU A 44 0.53 19.58 10.87
CA LEU A 44 1.75 19.90 11.64
C LEU A 44 2.54 21.06 11.04
N LEU A 45 2.37 21.33 9.74
CA LEU A 45 2.98 22.51 9.14
C LEU A 45 2.27 23.76 9.68
N PRO A 46 3.02 24.82 10.03
CA PRO A 46 2.44 26.06 10.55
C PRO A 46 1.51 26.69 9.51
N GLY A 47 0.22 26.37 9.61
CA GLY A 47 -0.83 26.89 8.74
C GLY A 47 -1.13 28.33 9.08
N ARG A 48 -0.34 29.29 8.57
CA ARG A 48 -0.62 30.74 8.59
C ARG A 48 -1.01 31.33 9.96
N ARG A 49 -0.79 30.62 11.07
CA ARG A 49 -1.03 31.11 12.42
C ARG A 49 0.25 31.75 12.91
N LYS A 50 0.19 33.07 12.86
CA LYS A 50 1.19 34.02 13.31
C LYS A 50 1.55 33.77 14.78
N SER A 51 2.84 33.65 15.04
CA SER A 51 3.52 34.41 16.09
C SER A 51 5.00 34.44 15.76
N PRO A 52 5.59 35.60 15.40
CA PRO A 52 7.03 35.75 15.38
C PRO A 52 7.47 35.89 16.84
N GLY A 53 7.69 34.75 17.51
CA GLY A 53 8.43 34.73 18.75
C GLY A 53 9.91 34.44 18.47
N THR A 54 10.73 34.77 19.46
CA THR A 54 12.18 34.95 19.48
C THR A 54 13.04 33.99 18.63
N ASN A 55 14.25 34.42 18.27
CA ASN A 55 15.19 33.76 17.36
C ASN A 55 15.41 32.24 17.56
N SER A 56 15.20 31.70 18.77
CA SER A 56 15.24 30.25 19.05
C SER A 56 13.98 29.48 18.64
N GLU A 57 12.82 30.13 18.60
CA GLU A 57 11.59 29.56 18.05
C GLU A 57 11.70 29.41 16.53
N SER A 58 12.44 30.31 15.87
CA SER A 58 12.69 30.25 14.42
C SER A 58 13.51 29.02 14.00
N THR A 59 14.52 28.62 14.78
CA THR A 59 15.36 27.46 14.45
C THR A 59 14.63 26.14 14.72
N ALA A 60 13.91 26.04 15.83
CA ALA A 60 13.06 24.88 16.12
C ALA A 60 11.91 24.74 15.11
N LEU A 61 11.30 25.87 14.69
CA LEU A 61 10.30 25.91 13.64
C LEU A 61 10.86 25.41 12.31
N HIS A 62 12.09 25.81 11.96
CA HIS A 62 12.75 25.34 10.75
C HIS A 62 12.96 23.81 10.78
N GLY A 63 13.52 23.28 11.87
CA GLY A 63 13.69 21.83 12.06
C GLY A 63 12.37 21.06 12.01
N ASN A 64 11.28 21.63 12.55
CA ASN A 64 9.94 21.04 12.49
C ASN A 64 9.38 20.97 11.06
N ILE A 65 9.55 22.06 10.30
CA ILE A 65 9.13 22.12 8.89
C ILE A 65 9.93 21.13 8.05
N GLU A 66 11.25 21.05 8.26
CA GLU A 66 12.11 20.09 7.57
C GLU A 66 11.69 18.64 7.86
N ALA A 67 11.45 18.30 9.13
CA ALA A 67 11.05 16.95 9.52
C ALA A 67 9.69 16.55 8.91
N ALA A 68 8.71 17.45 8.94
CA ALA A 68 7.41 17.22 8.30
C ALA A 68 7.54 17.10 6.77
N THR A 69 8.37 17.92 6.14
CA THR A 69 8.63 17.89 4.69
C THR A 69 9.26 16.56 4.27
N LEU A 70 10.28 16.09 5.01
CA LEU A 70 10.90 14.78 4.77
C LEU A 70 9.91 13.63 4.92
N ALA A 71 9.02 13.70 5.92
CA ALA A 71 7.97 12.70 6.10
C ALA A 71 6.97 12.70 4.92
N ILE A 72 6.59 13.88 4.41
CA ILE A 72 5.73 14.01 3.23
C ILE A 72 6.39 13.37 2.00
N GLU A 73 7.67 13.64 1.76
CA GLU A 73 8.41 13.05 0.64
C GLU A 73 8.48 11.52 0.73
N ARG A 74 8.73 10.98 1.92
CA ARG A 74 8.73 9.53 2.16
C ARG A 74 7.37 8.90 1.84
N LEU A 75 6.28 9.52 2.28
CA LEU A 75 4.92 9.04 1.97
C LEU A 75 4.59 9.11 0.48
N ARG A 76 5.01 10.17 -0.21
CA ARG A 76 4.83 10.29 -1.67
C ARG A 76 5.58 9.20 -2.43
N LYS A 77 6.79 8.85 -2.00
CA LYS A 77 7.57 7.74 -2.58
C LYS A 77 6.89 6.39 -2.31
N LEU A 78 6.41 6.17 -1.08
CA LEU A 78 5.69 4.94 -0.72
C LEU A 78 4.44 4.75 -1.60
N ALA A 79 3.63 5.79 -1.76
CA ALA A 79 2.44 5.77 -2.60
C ALA A 79 2.77 5.47 -4.08
N GLN A 80 3.88 6.02 -4.60
CA GLN A 80 4.34 5.77 -5.97
C GLN A 80 4.78 4.32 -6.18
N VAL A 81 5.64 3.78 -5.30
CA VAL A 81 6.13 2.39 -5.40
C VAL A 81 4.97 1.40 -5.37
N THR A 82 3.96 1.64 -4.52
CA THR A 82 2.76 0.79 -4.50
C THR A 82 1.89 0.97 -5.74
N GLY A 83 1.76 2.20 -6.26
CA GLY A 83 1.06 2.46 -7.51
C GLY A 83 1.69 1.76 -8.72
N GLU A 84 3.01 1.77 -8.82
CA GLU A 84 3.76 1.04 -9.85
C GLU A 84 3.62 -0.47 -9.69
N HIS A 85 3.69 -0.98 -8.46
CA HIS A 85 3.50 -2.42 -8.20
C HIS A 85 2.06 -2.89 -8.48
N ALA A 86 1.06 -2.03 -8.26
CA ALA A 86 -0.31 -2.28 -8.67
C ALA A 86 -0.46 -2.30 -10.20
N LYS A 87 0.21 -1.36 -10.89
CA LYS A 87 0.21 -1.27 -12.36
C LYS A 87 0.89 -2.49 -12.99
N LEU A 88 2.04 -2.93 -12.46
CA LEU A 88 2.75 -4.12 -12.94
C LEU A 88 1.95 -5.42 -12.76
N LYS A 89 1.12 -5.51 -11.71
CA LYS A 89 0.19 -6.64 -11.52
C LYS A 89 -0.99 -6.60 -12.50
N SER A 90 -1.38 -5.41 -12.99
CA SER A 90 -2.46 -5.25 -13.97
C SER A 90 -2.07 -5.58 -15.40
N ASP A 91 -0.77 -5.68 -15.71
CA ASP A 91 -0.26 -6.11 -17.03
C ASP A 91 -0.27 -7.63 -17.23
N ARG A 92 -0.83 -8.42 -16.31
CA ARG A 92 -1.22 -9.79 -16.65
C ARG A 92 -2.49 -9.71 -17.50
N PRO A 93 -2.51 -10.23 -18.74
CA PRO A 93 -3.72 -10.30 -19.53
C PRO A 93 -4.77 -11.11 -18.76
N TRP A 94 -5.73 -10.44 -18.14
CA TRP A 94 -6.83 -11.04 -17.40
C TRP A 94 -7.90 -11.64 -18.33
N HIS A 95 -7.47 -12.13 -19.49
CA HIS A 95 -8.27 -12.86 -20.48
C HIS A 95 -7.64 -14.22 -20.73
N GLN A 96 -7.69 -15.13 -19.75
CA GLN A 96 -7.66 -16.59 -20.00
C GLN A 96 -8.06 -17.42 -18.78
N GLN A 97 -8.96 -16.91 -17.91
CA GLN A 97 -9.70 -17.81 -17.02
C GLN A 97 -10.84 -18.47 -17.81
N LYS A 98 -10.47 -19.30 -18.80
CA LYS A 98 -11.37 -20.28 -19.39
C LYS A 98 -11.67 -21.30 -18.30
N SER A 99 -12.93 -21.35 -17.89
CA SER A 99 -13.46 -22.26 -16.88
C SER A 99 -13.31 -23.72 -17.34
N TRP A 100 -12.24 -24.39 -16.94
CA TRP A 100 -12.13 -25.85 -17.05
C TRP A 100 -12.87 -26.57 -15.92
N ARG A 101 -14.06 -26.09 -15.56
CA ARG A 101 -14.97 -26.78 -14.65
C ARG A 101 -16.34 -26.90 -15.30
N ASP A 102 -16.43 -27.72 -16.35
CA ASP A 102 -17.68 -28.38 -16.72
C ASP A 102 -17.44 -29.50 -17.75
N ALA A 103 -16.63 -30.50 -17.37
CA ALA A 103 -16.56 -31.75 -18.12
C ALA A 103 -16.42 -32.97 -17.19
N GLN A 104 -17.14 -32.98 -16.06
CA GLN A 104 -17.35 -34.21 -15.30
C GLN A 104 -18.75 -34.20 -14.65
N LYS A 105 -19.76 -34.67 -15.39
CA LYS A 105 -20.79 -35.57 -14.83
C LYS A 105 -21.69 -36.16 -15.91
N GLY A 106 -21.63 -37.48 -16.01
CA GLY A 106 -22.61 -38.33 -16.68
C GLY A 106 -22.15 -39.79 -16.65
N PRO A 107 -22.71 -40.66 -15.80
CA PRO A 107 -22.38 -42.07 -15.76
C PRO A 107 -23.24 -42.80 -16.80
N SER A 108 -22.61 -43.43 -17.79
CA SER A 108 -23.32 -44.31 -18.72
C SER A 108 -22.66 -45.68 -18.67
N GLY A 109 -23.23 -46.55 -17.85
CA GLY A 109 -22.92 -47.98 -17.90
C GLY A 109 -23.28 -48.54 -19.27
N ASN A 110 -22.39 -49.40 -19.79
CA ASN A 110 -22.69 -50.62 -20.56
C ASN A 110 -21.39 -51.19 -21.15
N ARG A 111 -20.87 -52.25 -20.54
CA ARG A 111 -20.26 -53.38 -21.28
C ARG A 111 -21.33 -54.48 -21.34
N PRO A 112 -21.31 -55.47 -22.26
CA PRO A 112 -20.15 -55.96 -23.04
C PRO A 112 -20.46 -56.34 -24.52
N ARG A 113 -19.41 -56.64 -25.30
CA ARG A 113 -19.28 -57.79 -26.23
C ARG A 113 -18.20 -57.50 -27.28
N LYS A 114 -17.07 -58.21 -27.20
CA LYS A 114 -16.27 -58.54 -28.39
C LYS A 114 -15.86 -60.00 -28.29
N ALA A 115 -16.28 -60.76 -29.30
CA ALA A 115 -16.16 -62.20 -29.40
C ALA A 115 -14.69 -62.63 -29.51
N MET A 116 -14.35 -63.73 -28.84
CA MET A 116 -13.17 -64.54 -29.11
C MET A 116 -13.36 -65.25 -30.45
N ILE A 117 -12.48 -64.96 -31.41
CA ILE A 117 -12.31 -65.81 -32.60
C ILE A 117 -11.28 -66.87 -32.22
N ARG A 118 -11.72 -68.14 -32.18
CA ARG A 118 -10.82 -69.30 -32.24
C ARG A 118 -10.57 -69.57 -33.73
N GLN A 119 -9.31 -69.55 -34.17
CA GLN A 119 -8.91 -70.18 -35.42
C GLN A 119 -8.20 -71.48 -35.07
N ASP A 120 -8.73 -72.58 -35.58
CA ASP A 120 -8.15 -73.92 -35.56
C ASP A 120 -8.43 -74.50 -36.95
N SER A 121 -7.37 -74.87 -37.67
CA SER A 121 -7.34 -75.76 -38.84
C SER A 121 -5.91 -76.27 -38.98
#